data_AF-A0A2V9G8F1-F1
#
_entry.id   AF-A0A2V9G8F1-F1
#
_cell.length_a   1.000
_cell.length_b   1.000
_cell.length_c   1.000
_cell.angle_alpha   90.00
_cell.angle_beta   90.00
_cell.angle_gamma   90.00
#
_symmetry.space_group_name_H-M   'P 1'
#
loop_
_entity.id
_entity.type
_entity.pdbx_description
1 polymer ?
#
loop_
_entity_poly.entity_id
_entity_poly.type
_entity_poly.pdbx_seq_one_letter_code
_entity_poly.pdbx_strand_id
1 'polypeptide(L)'
;MTLSVRNPSARGGFAAASFLIFLVLLALLLFAPPDGIEHAPLLQFVGRFHPLSVHFPIAVLLLVPLFEILGRKRNSPFLLASVDLLLCVAICGAIVAAVLGWCLARGGGYSGPLVQQHMWGGVLVAVAAWLCWLQRLRAGSLGPARLYAIMLVGTVTLVSFTGYRGGQLSHGANHLIEFMPLQLRRLLEVSGSGHGAMNSAEESLATLYGARIQPLFEGHCVTCHGPAKHKANLRLDTYAAVMRGSKHG
;
A
#
# COMPACT_ATOMS: atom_id res chain seq x y z
N MET A 1 30.61 -20.18 5.59
CA MET A 1 30.61 -18.88 4.87
C MET A 1 29.63 -17.94 5.56
N THR A 2 30.08 -17.20 6.56
CA THR A 2 29.26 -16.20 7.26
C THR A 2 29.16 -14.96 6.39
N LEU A 3 27.99 -14.74 5.81
CA LEU A 3 27.68 -13.65 4.87
C LEU A 3 28.26 -12.30 5.33
N SER A 4 28.82 -11.57 4.36
CA SER A 4 29.42 -10.22 4.37
C SER A 4 28.65 -9.13 5.15
N VAL A 5 27.44 -9.42 5.63
CA VAL A 5 26.54 -8.53 6.37
C VAL A 5 27.08 -8.13 7.75
N ARG A 6 28.16 -8.73 8.26
CA ARG A 6 28.83 -8.28 9.51
C ARG A 6 29.90 -7.21 9.28
N ASN A 7 30.31 -6.93 8.04
CA ASN A 7 31.34 -5.93 7.79
C ASN A 7 30.75 -4.49 7.92
N PRO A 8 31.26 -3.64 8.83
CA PRO A 8 30.75 -2.29 9.02
C PRO A 8 30.83 -1.41 7.76
N SER A 9 31.83 -1.59 6.89
CA SER A 9 31.91 -0.84 5.62
C SER A 9 30.80 -1.24 4.64
N ALA A 10 30.49 -2.55 4.56
CA ALA A 10 29.38 -3.05 3.75
C ALA A 10 28.02 -2.56 4.25
N ARG A 11 27.83 -2.48 5.58
CA ARG A 11 26.62 -1.92 6.21
C ARG A 11 26.45 -0.44 5.88
N GLY A 12 27.52 0.35 5.98
CA GLY A 12 27.50 1.76 5.60
C GLY A 12 27.16 1.98 4.13
N GLY A 13 27.77 1.19 3.24
CA GLY A 13 27.49 1.22 1.81
C GLY A 13 26.01 0.89 1.48
N PHE A 14 25.45 -0.15 2.09
CA PHE A 14 24.04 -0.51 1.89
C PHE A 14 23.07 0.57 2.43
N ALA A 15 23.39 1.16 3.59
CA ALA A 15 22.60 2.25 4.16
C ALA A 15 22.55 3.46 3.22
N ALA A 16 23.71 3.89 2.71
CA ALA A 16 23.82 5.02 1.79
C ALA A 16 23.15 4.75 0.44
N ALA A 17 23.34 3.55 -0.12
CA ALA A 17 22.70 3.15 -1.37
C ALA A 17 21.16 3.13 -1.24
N SER A 18 20.64 2.55 -0.16
CA SER A 18 19.19 2.52 0.11
C SER A 18 18.64 3.94 0.26
N PHE A 19 19.35 4.80 0.99
CA PHE A 19 18.96 6.21 1.15
C PHE A 19 18.90 6.95 -0.19
N LEU A 20 19.91 6.77 -1.05
CA LEU A 20 19.92 7.37 -2.38
C LEU A 20 18.73 6.88 -3.23
N ILE A 21 18.41 5.58 -3.18
CA ILE A 21 17.25 5.02 -3.86
C ILE A 21 15.95 5.63 -3.34
N PHE A 22 15.81 5.84 -2.02
CA PHE A 22 14.65 6.53 -1.47
C PHE A 22 14.53 7.97 -1.93
N LEU A 23 15.63 8.70 -2.08
CA LEU A 23 15.62 10.05 -2.65
C LEU A 23 15.18 10.04 -4.12
N VAL A 24 15.66 9.09 -4.91
CA VAL A 24 15.24 8.92 -6.31
C VAL A 24 13.76 8.56 -6.38
N LEU A 25 13.29 7.61 -5.56
CA LEU A 25 11.88 7.26 -5.47
C LEU A 25 11.01 8.46 -5.07
N LEU A 26 11.44 9.22 -4.06
CA LEU A 26 10.74 10.42 -3.61
C LEU A 26 10.67 11.46 -4.73
N ALA A 27 11.78 11.71 -5.43
CA ALA A 27 11.80 12.61 -6.58
C ALA A 27 10.85 12.13 -7.69
N LEU A 28 10.88 10.84 -8.05
CA LEU A 28 9.96 10.25 -9.02
C LEU A 28 8.50 10.43 -8.61
N LEU A 29 8.17 10.25 -7.33
CA LEU A 29 6.80 10.38 -6.83
C LEU A 29 6.31 11.83 -6.79
N LEU A 30 7.21 12.79 -6.54
CA LEU A 30 6.87 14.21 -6.49
C LEU A 30 6.77 14.84 -7.89
N PHE A 31 7.68 14.50 -8.79
CA PHE A 31 7.76 15.09 -10.14
C PHE A 31 7.01 14.29 -11.21
N ALA A 32 6.76 13.00 -10.95
CA ALA A 32 5.99 12.12 -11.84
C ALA A 32 4.94 11.30 -11.06
N PRO A 33 4.01 11.93 -10.32
CA PRO A 33 2.92 11.24 -9.64
C PRO A 33 1.94 10.61 -10.63
N PRO A 34 1.26 9.50 -10.29
CA PRO A 34 0.19 8.94 -11.13
C PRO A 34 -0.86 10.01 -11.47
N ASP A 35 -0.93 10.37 -12.75
CA ASP A 35 -1.67 11.51 -13.28
C ASP A 35 -3.02 11.11 -13.92
N GLY A 36 -3.36 9.81 -13.85
CA GLY A 36 -4.55 9.27 -14.47
C GLY A 36 -4.43 9.12 -15.99
N ILE A 37 -3.27 9.42 -16.57
CA ILE A 37 -3.00 9.26 -18.00
C ILE A 37 -2.29 7.93 -18.21
N GLU A 38 -2.63 7.21 -19.27
CA GLU A 38 -1.93 5.96 -19.57
C GLU A 38 -0.61 6.30 -20.25
N HIS A 39 0.46 5.67 -19.78
CA HIS A 39 1.82 5.85 -20.31
C HIS A 39 2.27 4.58 -21.03
N ALA A 40 3.51 4.57 -21.52
CA ALA A 40 4.08 3.54 -22.38
C ALA A 40 3.70 2.08 -22.01
N PRO A 41 3.36 1.20 -22.98
CA PRO A 41 2.94 -0.18 -22.73
C PRO A 41 3.94 -1.01 -21.90
N LEU A 42 5.24 -0.75 -22.09
CA LEU A 42 6.30 -1.41 -21.32
C LEU A 42 6.20 -1.10 -19.82
N LEU A 43 5.88 0.15 -19.46
CA LEU A 43 5.73 0.57 -18.07
C LEU A 43 4.58 -0.19 -17.40
N GLN A 44 3.48 -0.37 -18.13
CA GLN A 44 2.34 -1.13 -17.67
C GLN A 44 2.64 -2.64 -17.58
N PHE A 45 3.36 -3.21 -18.57
CA PHE A 45 3.79 -4.61 -18.56
C PHE A 45 4.66 -4.91 -17.33
N VAL A 46 5.69 -4.09 -17.09
CA VAL A 46 6.56 -4.23 -15.92
C VAL A 46 5.79 -4.01 -14.62
N GLY A 47 4.92 -3.00 -14.57
CA GLY A 47 4.12 -2.72 -13.38
C GLY A 47 3.20 -3.87 -12.96
N ARG A 48 2.74 -4.71 -13.89
CA ARG A 48 1.88 -5.87 -13.58
C ARG A 48 2.54 -6.93 -12.69
N PHE A 49 3.86 -6.91 -12.53
CA PHE A 49 4.56 -7.77 -11.58
C PHE A 49 4.48 -7.26 -10.13
N HIS A 50 3.90 -6.08 -9.88
CA HIS A 50 3.77 -5.51 -8.54
C HIS A 50 3.07 -6.47 -7.55
N PRO A 51 1.88 -7.05 -7.83
CA PRO A 51 1.24 -7.99 -6.92
C PRO A 51 2.09 -9.23 -6.62
N LEU A 52 2.90 -9.70 -7.56
CA LEU A 52 3.85 -10.80 -7.30
C LEU A 52 4.93 -10.35 -6.31
N SER A 53 5.50 -9.17 -6.53
CA SER A 53 6.61 -8.67 -5.73
C SER A 53 6.24 -8.31 -4.28
N VAL A 54 5.00 -7.88 -4.00
CA VAL A 54 4.60 -7.40 -2.65
C VAL A 54 4.56 -8.51 -1.59
N HIS A 55 4.28 -9.75 -1.98
CA HIS A 55 4.14 -10.86 -1.03
C HIS A 55 5.45 -11.14 -0.30
N PHE A 56 6.58 -10.97 -0.99
CA PHE A 56 7.90 -11.26 -0.46
C PHE A 56 8.31 -10.33 0.71
N PRO A 57 8.40 -9.00 0.56
CA PRO A 57 8.74 -8.11 1.68
C PRO A 57 7.70 -8.14 2.79
N ILE A 58 6.41 -8.32 2.49
CA ILE A 58 5.36 -8.43 3.51
C ILE A 58 5.62 -9.67 4.39
N ALA A 59 5.82 -10.85 3.78
CA ALA A 59 6.08 -12.07 4.52
C ALA A 59 7.35 -11.96 5.38
N VAL A 60 8.43 -11.40 4.83
CA VAL A 60 9.69 -11.22 5.55
C VAL A 60 9.54 -10.23 6.72
N LEU A 61 8.84 -9.10 6.53
CA LEU A 61 8.59 -8.12 7.61
C LEU A 61 7.74 -8.69 8.74
N LEU A 62 6.76 -9.55 8.42
CA LEU A 62 5.97 -10.25 9.44
C LEU A 62 6.77 -11.34 10.15
N LEU A 63 7.82 -11.88 9.52
CA LEU A 63 8.70 -12.88 10.12
C LEU A 63 9.72 -12.27 11.09
N VAL A 64 10.14 -11.02 10.89
CA VAL A 64 11.09 -10.30 11.77
C VAL A 64 10.69 -10.31 13.24
N PRO A 65 9.47 -9.88 13.65
CA PRO A 65 9.08 -9.91 15.07
C PRO A 65 9.05 -11.34 15.63
N LEU A 66 8.69 -12.34 14.83
CA LEU A 66 8.73 -13.74 15.25
C LEU A 66 10.16 -14.16 15.60
N PHE A 67 11.14 -13.84 14.74
CA PHE A 67 12.55 -14.15 14.97
C PHE A 67 13.14 -13.39 16.16
N GLU A 68 12.75 -12.12 16.36
CA GLU A 68 13.14 -11.36 17.56
C GLU A 68 12.59 -12.00 18.84
N ILE A 69 11.31 -12.39 18.87
CA ILE A 69 10.68 -13.03 20.03
C ILE A 69 11.31 -14.41 20.32
N LEU A 70 11.40 -15.28 19.31
CA LEU A 70 11.97 -16.62 19.47
C LEU A 70 13.46 -16.57 19.79
N GLY A 71 14.20 -15.67 19.14
CA GLY A 71 15.63 -15.47 19.38
C GLY A 71 15.92 -15.05 20.82
N ARG A 72 15.12 -14.14 21.39
CA ARG A 72 15.22 -13.73 22.80
C ARG A 72 14.75 -14.83 23.74
N LYS A 73 13.57 -15.42 23.53
CA LYS A 73 13.02 -16.47 24.41
C LYS A 73 13.93 -17.71 24.49
N ARG A 74 14.58 -18.08 23.38
CA ARG A 74 15.48 -19.23 23.30
C ARG A 74 16.95 -18.86 23.51
N ASN A 75 17.28 -17.59 23.81
CA ASN A 75 18.65 -17.08 23.90
C ASN A 75 19.52 -17.51 22.69
N SER A 76 18.95 -17.50 21.48
CA SER A 76 19.61 -17.97 20.26
C SER A 76 20.25 -16.79 19.51
N PRO A 77 21.59 -16.63 19.57
CA PRO A 77 22.28 -15.56 18.83
C PRO A 77 22.17 -15.76 17.31
N PHE A 78 21.93 -16.99 16.85
CA PHE A 78 21.72 -17.30 15.44
C PHE A 78 20.44 -16.66 14.91
N LEU A 79 19.29 -16.87 15.58
CA LEU A 79 18.02 -16.28 15.18
C LEU A 79 18.07 -14.75 15.18
N LEU A 80 18.70 -14.17 16.21
CA LEU A 80 18.88 -12.72 16.29
C LEU A 80 19.83 -12.19 15.21
N ALA A 81 20.85 -12.95 14.80
CA ALA A 81 21.72 -12.55 13.68
C ALA A 81 20.97 -12.60 12.33
N SER A 82 20.03 -13.53 12.15
CA SER A 82 19.23 -13.62 10.93
C SER A 82 18.32 -12.40 10.69
N VAL A 83 17.89 -11.71 11.75
CA VAL A 83 17.03 -10.52 11.64
C VAL A 83 17.65 -9.40 10.80
N ASP A 84 18.97 -9.19 10.88
CA ASP A 84 19.67 -8.20 10.06
C ASP A 84 19.51 -8.52 8.57
N LEU A 85 19.70 -9.79 8.19
CA LEU A 85 19.54 -10.25 6.82
C LEU A 85 18.08 -10.14 6.36
N LEU A 86 17.12 -10.56 7.19
CA LEU A 86 15.70 -10.46 6.89
C LEU A 86 15.28 -9.01 6.63
N LEU A 87 15.72 -8.06 7.45
CA LEU A 87 15.43 -6.65 7.24
C LEU A 87 16.06 -6.12 5.93
N CYS A 88 17.31 -6.46 5.61
CA CYS A 88 17.91 -6.07 4.32
C CYS A 88 17.11 -6.61 3.13
N VAL A 89 16.72 -7.90 3.17
CA VAL A 89 15.93 -8.56 2.14
C VAL A 89 14.54 -7.91 2.01
N ALA A 90 13.90 -7.58 3.14
CA ALA A 90 12.63 -6.86 3.15
C ALA A 90 12.75 -5.45 2.55
N ILE A 91 13.80 -4.69 2.87
CA ILE A 91 14.04 -3.34 2.32
C ILE A 91 14.19 -3.42 0.80
N CYS A 92 15.04 -4.32 0.29
CA CYS A 92 15.21 -4.52 -1.14
C CYS A 92 13.89 -4.92 -1.83
N GLY A 93 13.17 -5.88 -1.24
CA GLY A 93 11.87 -6.32 -1.76
C GLY A 93 10.83 -5.20 -1.77
N ALA A 94 10.78 -4.39 -0.71
CA ALA A 94 9.84 -3.27 -0.60
C ALA A 94 10.16 -2.15 -1.59
N ILE A 95 11.44 -1.84 -1.83
CA ILE A 95 11.88 -0.91 -2.86
C ILE A 95 11.44 -1.39 -4.24
N VAL A 96 11.70 -2.67 -4.58
CA VAL A 96 11.28 -3.25 -5.87
C VAL A 96 9.77 -3.18 -6.01
N ALA A 97 9.02 -3.56 -4.96
CA ALA A 97 7.57 -3.48 -4.97
C ALA A 97 7.05 -2.05 -5.15
N ALA A 98 7.68 -1.05 -4.52
CA ALA A 98 7.31 0.36 -4.66
C ALA A 98 7.57 0.89 -6.09
N VAL A 99 8.72 0.55 -6.69
CA VAL A 99 9.03 0.89 -8.09
C VAL A 99 7.98 0.28 -9.03
N LEU A 100 7.72 -1.02 -8.90
CA LEU A 100 6.73 -1.72 -9.74
C LEU A 100 5.31 -1.17 -9.53
N GLY A 101 4.96 -0.80 -8.30
CA GLY A 101 3.66 -0.19 -7.97
C GLY A 101 3.49 1.18 -8.62
N TRP A 102 4.54 2.01 -8.60
CA TRP A 102 4.56 3.28 -9.34
C TRP A 102 4.43 3.07 -10.85
N CYS A 103 5.16 2.11 -11.42
CA CYS A 103 5.03 1.74 -12.83
C CYS A 103 3.60 1.30 -13.18
N LEU A 104 2.95 0.52 -12.30
CA LEU A 104 1.58 0.06 -12.48
C LEU A 104 0.57 1.21 -12.43
N ALA A 105 0.68 2.08 -11.44
CA ALA A 105 -0.23 3.21 -11.25
C ALA A 105 -0.10 4.23 -12.39
N ARG A 106 1.13 4.64 -12.71
CA ARG A 106 1.42 5.58 -13.79
C ARG A 106 1.13 4.95 -15.16
N GLY A 107 1.74 3.81 -15.49
CA GLY A 107 1.54 3.12 -16.78
C GLY A 107 0.08 2.75 -17.05
N GLY A 108 -0.65 2.33 -16.01
CA GLY A 108 -2.07 1.98 -16.11
C GLY A 108 -3.03 3.17 -16.08
N GLY A 109 -2.55 4.41 -15.93
CA GLY A 109 -3.40 5.59 -15.86
C GLY A 109 -4.38 5.59 -14.68
N TYR A 110 -3.95 5.06 -13.54
CA TYR A 110 -4.72 5.09 -12.29
C TYR A 110 -4.44 6.36 -11.50
N SER A 111 -5.49 6.98 -10.98
CA SER A 111 -5.41 8.15 -10.10
C SER A 111 -6.50 8.09 -9.02
N GLY A 112 -6.40 9.01 -8.06
CA GLY A 112 -7.35 9.17 -6.96
C GLY A 112 -6.73 9.03 -5.57
N PRO A 113 -7.44 9.46 -4.51
CA PRO A 113 -6.91 9.48 -3.15
C PRO A 113 -6.50 8.10 -2.63
N LEU A 114 -7.24 7.03 -2.99
CA LEU A 114 -6.94 5.68 -2.53
C LEU A 114 -5.64 5.15 -3.14
N VAL A 115 -5.39 5.46 -4.41
CA VAL A 115 -4.13 5.13 -5.11
C VAL A 115 -2.96 5.83 -4.41
N GLN A 116 -3.10 7.13 -4.11
CA GLN A 116 -2.06 7.89 -3.42
C GLN A 116 -1.80 7.37 -2.00
N GLN A 117 -2.84 7.05 -1.23
CA GLN A 117 -2.70 6.51 0.13
C GLN A 117 -1.93 5.17 0.14
N HIS A 118 -2.27 4.27 -0.78
CA HIS A 118 -1.57 2.99 -0.90
C HIS A 118 -0.12 3.17 -1.37
N MET A 119 0.11 4.03 -2.37
CA MET A 119 1.43 4.34 -2.91
C MET A 119 2.37 4.90 -1.82
N TRP A 120 1.94 5.96 -1.12
CA TRP A 120 2.72 6.54 -0.02
C TRP A 120 2.86 5.56 1.14
N GLY A 121 1.83 4.78 1.46
CA GLY A 121 1.91 3.69 2.45
C GLY A 121 3.03 2.69 2.14
N GLY A 122 3.15 2.26 0.88
CA GLY A 122 4.21 1.34 0.45
C GLY A 122 5.62 1.92 0.61
N VAL A 123 5.81 3.20 0.26
CA VAL A 123 7.08 3.91 0.45
C VAL A 123 7.41 4.05 1.93
N LEU A 124 6.42 4.42 2.76
CA LEU A 124 6.58 4.55 4.20
C LEU A 124 6.93 3.20 4.86
N VAL A 125 6.38 2.08 4.38
CA VAL A 125 6.79 0.73 4.85
C VAL A 125 8.27 0.48 4.56
N ALA A 126 8.74 0.79 3.35
CA ALA A 126 10.15 0.60 2.98
C ALA A 126 11.09 1.46 3.83
N VAL A 127 10.73 2.73 4.05
CA VAL A 127 11.48 3.64 4.92
C VAL A 127 11.44 3.18 6.37
N ALA A 128 10.29 2.75 6.90
CA ALA A 128 10.15 2.27 8.27
C ALA A 128 11.00 1.01 8.52
N ALA A 129 11.03 0.08 7.57
CA ALA A 129 11.90 -1.10 7.60
C ALA A 129 13.39 -0.70 7.62
N TRP A 130 13.78 0.27 6.79
CA TRP A 130 15.14 0.81 6.75
C TRP A 130 15.53 1.50 8.06
N LEU A 131 14.65 2.30 8.64
CA LEU A 131 14.86 2.93 9.95
C LEU A 131 14.96 1.90 11.07
N CYS A 132 14.13 0.84 11.06
CA CYS A 132 14.25 -0.27 12.00
C CYS A 132 15.62 -0.94 11.93
N TRP A 133 16.11 -1.17 10.71
CA TRP A 133 17.43 -1.74 10.48
C TRP A 133 18.56 -0.80 10.97
N LEU A 134 18.51 0.50 10.64
CA LEU A 134 19.48 1.49 11.13
C LEU A 134 19.49 1.59 12.66
N GLN A 135 18.32 1.60 13.30
CA GLN A 135 18.22 1.65 14.75
C GLN A 135 18.87 0.42 15.39
N ARG A 136 18.70 -0.76 14.77
CA ARG A 136 19.34 -2.01 15.19
C ARG A 136 20.85 -1.99 15.03
N LEU A 137 21.36 -1.39 13.95
CA LEU A 137 22.80 -1.18 13.75
C LEU A 137 23.41 -0.27 14.83
N ARG A 138 22.71 0.80 15.21
CA ARG A 138 23.17 1.76 16.24
C ARG A 138 23.10 1.18 17.65
N ALA A 139 22.02 0.48 17.96
CA ALA A 139 21.76 -0.09 19.28
C ALA A 139 22.61 -1.34 19.56
N GLY A 140 23.12 -2.02 18.52
CA GLY A 140 23.56 -3.41 18.65
C GLY A 140 22.40 -4.35 18.95
N SER A 141 22.65 -5.66 19.03
CA SER A 141 21.59 -6.66 19.29
C SER A 141 20.96 -6.55 20.69
N LEU A 142 21.49 -5.68 21.57
CA LEU A 142 21.11 -5.55 22.98
C LEU A 142 20.74 -4.11 23.41
N GLY A 143 20.95 -3.06 22.59
CA GLY A 143 20.59 -1.66 22.91
C GLY A 143 19.10 -1.34 22.69
N PRO A 144 18.66 -0.07 22.86
CA PRO A 144 17.34 0.31 23.40
C PRO A 144 16.17 -0.43 22.76
N ALA A 145 15.86 -1.59 23.34
CA ALA A 145 14.89 -2.54 22.83
C ALA A 145 13.51 -1.91 22.66
N ARG A 146 13.18 -0.91 23.47
CA ARG A 146 11.88 -0.23 23.46
C ARG A 146 11.66 0.57 22.17
N LEU A 147 12.62 1.42 21.76
CA LEU A 147 12.45 2.24 20.56
C LEU A 147 12.37 1.35 19.30
N TYR A 148 13.29 0.39 19.18
CA TYR A 148 13.26 -0.58 18.08
C TYR A 148 11.95 -1.39 18.06
N ALA A 149 11.48 -1.88 19.21
CA ALA A 149 10.23 -2.64 19.29
C ALA A 149 9.02 -1.77 18.90
N ILE A 150 8.96 -0.51 19.36
CA ILE A 150 7.90 0.44 18.96
C ILE A 150 7.92 0.66 17.46
N MET A 151 9.10 0.90 16.86
CA MET A 151 9.23 1.08 15.42
C MET A 151 8.84 -0.18 14.65
N LEU A 152 9.21 -1.37 15.14
CA LEU A 152 8.88 -2.64 14.51
C LEU A 152 7.37 -2.91 14.56
N VAL A 153 6.73 -2.71 15.72
CA VAL A 153 5.26 -2.80 15.85
C VAL A 153 4.58 -1.78 14.93
N GLY A 154 5.07 -0.53 14.92
CA GLY A 154 4.59 0.50 14.00
C GLY A 154 4.72 0.08 12.53
N THR A 155 5.83 -0.55 12.15
CA THR A 155 6.06 -1.07 10.79
C THR A 155 5.06 -2.18 10.45
N VAL A 156 4.80 -3.13 11.35
CA VAL A 156 3.82 -4.21 11.13
C VAL A 156 2.40 -3.66 11.00
N THR A 157 2.03 -2.70 11.84
CA THR A 157 0.73 -2.01 11.73
C THR A 157 0.61 -1.27 10.40
N LEU A 158 1.68 -0.57 9.98
CA LEU A 158 1.71 0.14 8.71
C LEU A 158 1.63 -0.81 7.50
N VAL A 159 2.30 -1.97 7.55
CA VAL A 159 2.16 -3.03 6.53
C VAL A 159 0.70 -3.49 6.45
N SER A 160 0.06 -3.73 7.60
CA SER A 160 -1.34 -4.16 7.66
C SER A 160 -2.29 -3.12 7.07
N PHE A 161 -2.11 -1.84 7.43
CA PHE A 161 -2.90 -0.74 6.91
C PHE A 161 -2.69 -0.53 5.40
N THR A 162 -1.43 -0.54 4.93
CA THR A 162 -1.10 -0.42 3.51
C THR A 162 -1.66 -1.60 2.70
N GLY A 163 -1.60 -2.81 3.26
CA GLY A 163 -2.20 -4.02 2.70
C GLY A 163 -3.72 -3.92 2.58
N TYR A 164 -4.39 -3.41 3.62
CA TYR A 164 -5.83 -3.13 3.58
C TYR A 164 -6.20 -2.14 2.46
N ARG A 165 -5.45 -1.04 2.30
CA ARG A 165 -5.64 -0.09 1.20
C ARG A 165 -5.40 -0.72 -0.17
N GLY A 166 -4.40 -1.60 -0.27
CA GLY A 166 -4.15 -2.40 -1.49
C GLY A 166 -5.31 -3.35 -1.81
N GLY A 167 -5.88 -3.99 -0.79
CA GLY A 167 -7.08 -4.81 -0.90
C GLY A 167 -8.26 -4.03 -1.46
N GLN A 168 -8.47 -2.79 -0.98
CA GLN A 168 -9.54 -1.93 -1.50
C GLN A 168 -9.35 -1.53 -2.96
N LEU A 169 -8.10 -1.35 -3.41
CA LEU A 169 -7.82 -1.06 -4.82
C LEU A 169 -8.20 -2.22 -5.74
N SER A 170 -8.10 -3.46 -5.26
CA SER A 170 -8.37 -4.67 -6.04
C SER A 170 -9.80 -5.17 -5.92
N HIS A 171 -10.40 -5.07 -4.73
CA HIS A 171 -11.69 -5.69 -4.39
C HIS A 171 -12.78 -4.69 -4.03
N GLY A 172 -12.48 -3.39 -3.99
CA GLY A 172 -13.43 -2.34 -3.63
C GLY A 172 -13.39 -1.97 -2.14
N ALA A 173 -13.99 -0.82 -1.81
CA ALA A 173 -13.86 -0.18 -0.49
C ALA A 173 -14.37 -1.07 0.67
N ASN A 174 -15.44 -1.83 0.43
CA ASN A 174 -16.15 -2.60 1.45
C ASN A 174 -15.84 -4.11 1.44
N HIS A 175 -14.87 -4.58 0.66
CA HIS A 175 -14.64 -6.02 0.44
C HIS A 175 -14.47 -6.86 1.72
N LEU A 176 -13.90 -6.31 2.79
CA LEU A 176 -13.75 -7.03 4.08
C LEU A 176 -15.07 -7.18 4.85
N ILE A 177 -16.03 -6.28 4.61
CA ILE A 177 -17.28 -6.18 5.37
C ILE A 177 -18.51 -6.55 4.53
N GLU A 178 -18.33 -6.78 3.23
CA GLU A 178 -19.39 -7.11 2.28
C GLU A 178 -20.20 -8.33 2.73
N PHE A 179 -19.53 -9.35 3.25
CA PHE A 179 -20.14 -10.58 3.75
C PHE A 179 -20.19 -10.63 5.29
N MET A 180 -20.16 -9.48 5.97
CA MET A 180 -20.18 -9.45 7.43
C MET A 180 -21.51 -10.02 7.98
N PRO A 181 -21.46 -11.00 8.91
CA PRO A 181 -22.68 -11.56 9.50
C PRO A 181 -23.44 -10.52 10.31
N LEU A 182 -24.76 -10.65 10.32
CA LEU A 182 -25.70 -9.64 10.81
C LEU A 182 -25.61 -9.41 12.33
N GLN A 183 -25.13 -10.39 13.07
CA GLN A 183 -24.80 -10.27 14.49
C GLN A 183 -23.61 -9.31 14.68
N LEU A 184 -22.55 -9.48 13.89
CA LEU A 184 -21.35 -8.66 13.98
C LEU A 184 -21.58 -7.23 13.47
N ARG A 185 -22.40 -7.07 12.43
CA ARG A 185 -22.80 -5.76 11.90
C ARG A 185 -23.58 -4.93 12.92
N ARG A 186 -24.45 -5.57 13.71
CA ARG A 186 -25.16 -4.94 14.83
C ARG A 186 -24.22 -4.61 15.99
N LEU A 187 -23.30 -5.51 16.33
CA LEU A 187 -22.35 -5.31 17.43
C LEU A 187 -21.33 -4.20 17.17
N LEU A 188 -20.85 -4.07 15.94
CA LEU A 188 -19.85 -3.07 15.57
C LEU A 188 -20.46 -1.74 15.14
N GLU A 189 -21.80 -1.59 15.22
CA GLU A 189 -22.54 -0.43 14.71
C GLU A 189 -22.04 0.03 13.32
N VAL A 190 -21.66 -0.93 12.47
CA VAL A 190 -21.11 -0.63 11.15
C VAL A 190 -22.26 -0.12 10.30
N SER A 191 -22.41 1.21 10.35
CA SER A 191 -23.37 2.00 9.60
C SER A 191 -22.97 1.95 8.12
N GLY A 192 -23.28 0.83 7.50
CA GLY A 192 -22.98 0.54 6.11
C GLY A 192 -24.25 0.46 5.27
N SER A 193 -25.05 1.52 5.22
CA SER A 193 -25.95 1.80 4.09
C SER A 193 -26.33 3.28 4.18
N GLY A 194 -25.79 4.07 3.25
CA GLY A 194 -25.83 5.53 3.27
C GLY A 194 -27.22 6.10 3.57
N HIS A 195 -27.30 6.93 4.60
CA HIS A 195 -28.43 7.83 4.85
C HIS A 195 -27.87 9.21 5.15
N GLY A 196 -27.29 9.82 4.12
CA GLY A 196 -26.75 11.16 4.15
C GLY A 196 -26.99 11.87 2.81
N ALA A 197 -28.19 11.72 2.24
CA ALA A 197 -28.59 12.38 0.99
C ALA A 197 -30.11 12.30 0.76
N MET A 198 -30.94 12.38 1.81
CA MET A 198 -32.39 12.14 1.63
C MET A 198 -33.07 13.21 0.75
N ASN A 199 -32.48 14.40 0.62
CA ASN A 199 -33.07 15.48 -0.18
C ASN A 199 -32.56 15.52 -1.65
N SER A 200 -31.44 14.86 -1.99
CA SER A 200 -30.89 14.82 -3.36
C SER A 200 -31.09 13.48 -4.06
N ALA A 201 -31.36 12.41 -3.30
CA ALA A 201 -31.65 11.09 -3.84
C ALA A 201 -33.06 11.01 -4.44
N GLU A 202 -34.06 11.68 -3.86
CA GLU A 202 -35.42 11.74 -4.42
C GLU A 202 -35.46 12.44 -5.78
N GLU A 203 -34.72 13.55 -5.93
CA GLU A 203 -34.64 14.30 -7.19
C GLU A 203 -33.84 13.54 -8.26
N SER A 204 -32.78 12.82 -7.88
CA SER A 204 -32.02 12.00 -8.84
C SER A 204 -32.81 10.76 -9.29
N LEU A 205 -33.53 10.09 -8.39
CA LEU A 205 -34.40 8.95 -8.69
C LEU A 205 -35.65 9.33 -9.51
N ALA A 206 -36.03 10.62 -9.55
CA ALA A 206 -37.09 11.10 -10.44
C ALA A 206 -36.65 11.15 -11.92
N THR A 207 -35.35 11.15 -12.19
CA THR A 207 -34.82 11.16 -13.56
C THR A 207 -34.56 9.75 -14.08
N LEU A 208 -34.72 9.53 -15.39
CA LEU A 208 -34.34 8.25 -16.04
C LEU A 208 -32.91 7.85 -15.68
N TYR A 209 -32.01 8.84 -15.63
CA TYR A 209 -30.61 8.61 -15.29
C TYR A 209 -30.46 8.06 -13.88
N GLY A 210 -30.95 8.76 -12.85
CA GLY A 210 -30.78 8.30 -11.47
C GLY A 210 -31.59 7.04 -11.16
N ALA A 211 -32.75 6.84 -11.80
CA ALA A 211 -33.57 5.65 -11.60
C ALA A 211 -33.02 4.38 -12.27
N ARG A 212 -32.39 4.51 -13.45
CA ARG A 212 -32.06 3.34 -14.30
C ARG A 212 -30.58 3.22 -14.65
N ILE A 213 -29.86 4.33 -14.79
CA ILE A 213 -28.47 4.32 -15.26
C ILE A 213 -27.51 4.33 -14.07
N GLN A 214 -27.71 5.22 -13.11
CA GLN A 214 -26.85 5.34 -11.94
C GLN A 214 -26.69 4.02 -11.15
N PRO A 215 -27.75 3.22 -10.89
CA PRO A 215 -27.59 1.94 -10.19
C PRO A 215 -26.74 0.91 -10.97
N LEU A 216 -26.78 0.96 -12.30
CA LEU A 216 -25.93 0.12 -13.14
C LEU A 216 -24.46 0.54 -13.01
N PHE A 217 -24.17 1.84 -12.98
CA PHE A 217 -22.82 2.33 -12.72
C PHE A 217 -22.35 1.98 -11.32
N GLU A 218 -23.18 2.10 -10.30
CA GLU A 218 -22.83 1.73 -8.93
C GLU A 218 -22.48 0.24 -8.81
N GLY A 219 -23.27 -0.64 -9.45
CA GLY A 219 -23.04 -2.08 -9.41
C GLY A 219 -21.83 -2.56 -10.19
N HIS A 220 -21.44 -1.87 -11.27
CA HIS A 220 -20.48 -2.43 -12.25
C HIS A 220 -19.31 -1.52 -12.61
N CYS A 221 -19.39 -0.22 -12.38
CA CYS A 221 -18.43 0.75 -12.92
C CYS A 221 -17.73 1.58 -11.83
N VAL A 222 -18.47 2.04 -10.81
CA VAL A 222 -18.00 2.96 -9.77
C VAL A 222 -16.85 2.36 -8.94
N THR A 223 -16.78 1.04 -8.79
CA THR A 223 -15.64 0.37 -8.13
C THR A 223 -14.30 0.73 -8.77
N CYS A 224 -14.26 0.92 -10.09
CA CYS A 224 -13.07 1.29 -10.84
C CYS A 224 -13.07 2.72 -11.35
N HIS A 225 -14.22 3.39 -11.41
CA HIS A 225 -14.43 4.75 -11.90
C HIS A 225 -15.14 5.63 -10.86
N GLY A 226 -14.72 5.52 -9.62
CA GLY A 226 -15.31 6.23 -8.49
C GLY A 226 -14.46 7.42 -8.02
N PRO A 227 -14.90 8.10 -6.94
CA PRO A 227 -14.15 9.20 -6.36
C PRO A 227 -12.81 8.74 -5.75
N ALA A 228 -12.76 7.52 -5.21
CA ALA A 228 -11.60 6.99 -4.50
C ALA A 228 -10.48 6.52 -5.45
N LYS A 229 -10.85 5.91 -6.58
CA LYS A 229 -9.96 5.36 -7.62
C LYS A 229 -10.65 5.51 -8.97
N HIS A 230 -9.93 5.99 -9.96
CA HIS A 230 -10.39 6.02 -11.34
C HIS A 230 -9.24 5.80 -12.32
N LYS A 231 -9.58 5.31 -13.51
CA LYS A 231 -8.67 5.18 -14.64
C LYS A 231 -9.02 6.22 -15.71
N ALA A 232 -8.03 6.75 -16.42
CA ALA A 232 -8.23 7.69 -17.55
C ALA A 232 -8.97 8.99 -17.17
N ASN A 233 -8.92 9.37 -15.89
CA ASN A 233 -9.67 10.49 -15.30
C ASN A 233 -11.21 10.42 -15.49
N LEU A 234 -11.75 9.22 -15.76
CA LEU A 234 -13.18 9.00 -15.90
C LEU A 234 -13.82 8.68 -14.55
N ARG A 235 -14.84 9.44 -14.17
CA ARG A 235 -15.67 9.21 -12.98
C ARG A 235 -17.13 8.99 -13.37
N LEU A 236 -17.74 7.97 -12.79
CA LEU A 236 -19.10 7.50 -13.10
C LEU A 236 -20.02 7.47 -11.87
N ASP A 237 -19.59 8.07 -10.76
CA ASP A 237 -20.32 8.05 -9.50
C ASP A 237 -21.37 9.16 -9.38
N THR A 238 -21.37 10.16 -10.27
CA THR A 238 -22.39 11.21 -10.33
C THR A 238 -22.69 11.61 -11.77
N TYR A 239 -23.91 12.10 -12.03
CA TYR A 239 -24.31 12.60 -13.36
C TYR A 239 -23.33 13.65 -13.91
N ALA A 240 -22.98 14.64 -13.10
CA ALA A 240 -22.05 15.70 -13.51
C ALA A 240 -20.65 15.17 -13.86
N ALA A 241 -20.18 14.12 -13.19
CA ALA A 241 -18.91 13.49 -13.51
C ALA A 241 -18.98 12.70 -14.82
N VAL A 242 -20.10 12.00 -15.08
CA VAL A 242 -20.33 11.32 -16.36
C VAL A 242 -20.33 12.31 -17.52
N MET A 243 -21.05 13.43 -17.38
CA MET A 243 -21.14 14.47 -18.42
C MET A 243 -19.81 15.20 -18.66
N ARG A 244 -18.90 15.19 -17.69
CA ARG A 244 -17.54 15.73 -17.87
C ARG A 244 -16.70 14.86 -18.81
N GLY A 245 -16.99 13.56 -18.90
CA GLY A 245 -16.25 12.62 -19.73
C GLY A 245 -14.89 12.22 -19.18
N SER A 246 -14.15 11.49 -19.99
CA SER A 246 -12.77 11.04 -19.73
C SER A 246 -11.75 11.96 -20.40
N LYS A 247 -10.46 11.61 -20.30
CA LYS A 247 -9.40 12.27 -21.09
C LYS A 247 -9.62 12.25 -22.61
N HIS A 248 -10.41 11.30 -23.13
CA HIS A 248 -10.59 11.06 -24.58
C HIS A 248 -11.95 11.51 -25.12
N GLY A 249 -12.74 12.24 -24.32
CA GLY A 249 -14.18 12.47 -24.58
C GLY A 249 -15.00 11.43 -23.88
#